data_AF-A0A8C9EVH3-F1
#
_entry.id   AF-A0A8C9EVH3-F1
#
_cell.length_a   1.000
_cell.length_b   1.000
_cell.length_c   1.000
_cell.angle_alpha   90.00
_cell.angle_beta   90.00
_cell.angle_gamma   90.00
#
_symmetry.space_group_name_H-M   'P 1'
#
loop_
_entity.id
_entity.type
_entity.pdbx_description
1 polymer ?
#
loop_
_entity_poly.entity_id
_entity_poly.type
_entity_poly.pdbx_seq_one_letter_code
_entity_poly.pdbx_strand_id
1 'polypeptide(L)'
;MPANHWTPGMHSILLLLLLPPALTTAFSCNHLRHQDANFSWKSLQLLQNTAPPPPQPCPQQNVTFQFPETLLESKDKKQAAITTLHILQHLFNMLSSSHTPTHWIDHARHSLLNQIQHYIYHLEQCFVDQGTRSQRRGPRNSHLSIKKYFRSIHNFLQHNNYSACAWDHVRLWAHDCFRHMDTLIRQMKSRAPLTASSKRLNTQ
;
A
#
# COMPACT_ATOMS: atom_id res chain seq x y z
N MET A 1 56.84 10.62 55.50
CA MET A 1 55.40 10.98 55.60
C MET A 1 55.30 12.50 55.67
N PRO A 2 54.29 13.16 55.07
CA PRO A 2 53.08 12.61 54.48
C PRO A 2 53.13 12.57 52.95
N ALA A 3 52.26 11.71 52.41
CA ALA A 3 52.07 11.47 51.00
C ALA A 3 50.89 12.32 50.49
N ASN A 4 51.10 13.05 49.40
CA ASN A 4 50.04 13.73 48.68
C ASN A 4 49.89 13.04 47.33
N HIS A 5 48.86 12.20 47.23
CA HIS A 5 48.49 11.50 46.01
C HIS A 5 47.55 12.40 45.20
N TRP A 6 48.03 12.93 44.07
CA TRP A 6 47.19 13.55 43.05
C TRP A 6 46.73 12.47 42.07
N THR A 7 45.42 12.23 41.99
CA THR A 7 44.79 11.38 40.96
C THR A 7 44.46 12.24 39.73
N PRO A 8 45.05 11.98 38.55
CA PRO A 8 44.64 12.68 37.34
C PRO A 8 43.48 11.95 36.66
N GLY A 9 42.40 12.67 36.40
CA GLY A 9 41.71 12.57 35.12
C GLY A 9 40.56 11.57 34.97
N MET A 10 39.65 11.45 35.94
CA MET A 10 38.33 10.80 35.72
C MET A 10 37.36 11.61 34.83
N HIS A 11 37.88 12.47 33.94
CA HIS A 11 37.05 13.33 33.09
C HIS A 11 36.97 12.86 31.63
N SER A 12 37.78 11.86 31.23
CA SER A 12 37.75 11.35 29.86
C SER A 12 36.66 10.31 29.58
N ILE A 13 35.91 9.87 30.61
CA ILE A 13 34.87 8.83 30.47
C ILE A 13 33.45 9.44 30.43
N LEU A 14 33.28 10.70 30.86
CA LEU A 14 31.96 11.31 31.03
C LEU A 14 31.44 12.10 29.81
N LEU A 15 32.06 11.95 28.63
CA LEU A 15 31.63 12.65 27.40
C LEU A 15 31.07 11.72 26.32
N LEU A 16 30.98 10.41 26.56
CA LEU A 16 30.42 9.43 25.60
C LEU A 16 28.92 9.15 25.79
N LEU A 17 28.23 9.82 26.72
CA LEU A 17 26.82 9.56 27.05
C LEU A 17 25.81 10.57 26.45
N LEU A 18 26.22 11.44 25.53
CA LEU A 18 25.34 12.44 24.90
C LEU A 18 25.04 12.18 23.41
N LEU A 19 25.05 10.91 22.98
CA LEU A 19 24.31 10.55 21.78
C LEU A 19 22.89 10.17 22.24
N PRO A 20 21.85 10.97 21.93
CA PRO A 20 20.49 10.52 22.11
C PRO A 20 20.38 9.17 21.40
N PRO A 21 19.86 8.11 22.05
CA PRO A 21 19.53 6.90 21.31
C PRO A 21 18.62 7.36 20.18
N ALA A 22 19.08 7.16 18.94
CA ALA A 22 18.26 7.43 17.77
C ALA A 22 17.04 6.54 17.93
N LEU A 23 15.96 7.08 18.48
CA LEU A 23 14.69 6.40 18.63
C LEU A 23 14.13 6.32 17.22
N THR A 24 14.68 5.39 16.44
CA THR A 24 14.15 5.00 15.15
C THR A 24 12.83 4.31 15.46
N THR A 25 11.76 5.09 15.50
CA THR A 25 10.40 4.56 15.59
C THR A 25 10.17 3.76 14.32
N ALA A 26 10.43 2.46 14.37
CA ALA A 26 10.20 1.56 13.26
C ALA A 26 8.69 1.53 12.99
N PHE A 27 8.29 1.85 11.76
CA PHE A 27 6.89 1.75 11.35
C PHE A 27 6.42 0.30 11.54
N SER A 28 5.45 0.12 12.43
CA SER A 28 4.93 -1.19 12.80
C SER A 28 3.40 -1.16 12.87
N CYS A 29 2.75 -1.93 12.01
CA CYS A 29 1.32 -2.17 12.04
C CYS A 29 1.02 -3.57 12.58
N ASN A 30 1.39 -3.82 13.84
CA ASN A 30 1.24 -5.16 14.44
C ASN A 30 -0.21 -5.68 14.42
N HIS A 31 -1.21 -4.80 14.50
CA HIS A 31 -2.63 -5.17 14.46
C HIS A 31 -3.09 -5.68 13.08
N LEU A 32 -2.53 -5.12 11.99
CA LEU A 32 -2.87 -5.51 10.62
C LEU A 32 -2.40 -6.93 10.28
N ARG A 33 -1.37 -7.45 10.95
CA ARG A 33 -0.71 -8.72 10.63
C ARG A 33 -1.66 -9.92 10.48
N HIS A 34 -2.73 -9.97 11.27
CA HIS A 34 -3.73 -11.04 11.24
C HIS A 34 -4.81 -10.84 10.16
N GLN A 35 -5.19 -9.59 9.90
CA GLN A 35 -6.21 -9.25 8.91
C GLN A 35 -5.67 -9.32 7.48
N ASP A 36 -4.37 -9.04 7.33
CA ASP A 36 -3.65 -8.97 6.07
C ASP A 36 -3.45 -10.31 5.36
N ALA A 37 -3.39 -11.44 6.08
CA ALA A 37 -2.93 -12.71 5.49
C ALA A 37 -3.82 -13.22 4.35
N ASN A 38 -5.12 -12.90 4.41
CA ASN A 38 -6.11 -13.39 3.46
C ASN A 38 -6.81 -12.25 2.71
N PHE A 39 -6.42 -10.99 2.92
CA PHE A 39 -7.12 -9.84 2.33
C PHE A 39 -7.15 -9.91 0.80
N SER A 40 -5.98 -10.06 0.15
CA SER A 40 -5.91 -10.10 -1.32
C SER A 40 -6.71 -11.27 -1.89
N TRP A 41 -6.57 -12.46 -1.31
CA TRP A 41 -7.30 -13.65 -1.75
C TRP A 41 -8.83 -13.51 -1.57
N LYS A 42 -9.29 -13.07 -0.39
CA LYS A 42 -10.72 -12.85 -0.13
C LYS A 42 -11.30 -11.77 -1.03
N SER A 43 -10.55 -10.69 -1.29
CA SER A 43 -10.99 -9.62 -2.19
C SER A 43 -11.12 -10.10 -3.64
N LEU A 44 -10.18 -10.94 -4.10
CA LEU A 44 -10.26 -11.58 -5.42
C LEU A 44 -11.48 -12.49 -5.54
N GLN A 45 -11.76 -13.31 -4.53
CA GLN A 45 -12.94 -14.17 -4.51
C GLN A 45 -14.24 -13.35 -4.55
N LEU A 46 -14.34 -12.29 -3.74
CA LEU A 46 -15.52 -11.42 -3.77
C LEU A 46 -15.68 -10.70 -5.11
N LEU A 47 -14.58 -10.23 -5.72
CA LEU A 47 -14.59 -9.60 -7.05
C LEU A 47 -15.02 -10.56 -8.17
N GLN A 48 -14.61 -11.83 -8.09
CA GLN A 48 -15.08 -12.86 -9.02
C GLN A 48 -16.59 -13.07 -8.87
N ASN A 49 -17.11 -12.98 -7.64
CA ASN A 49 -18.52 -13.16 -7.35
C ASN A 49 -19.39 -11.91 -7.58
N THR A 50 -18.82 -10.74 -7.91
CA THR A 50 -19.63 -9.52 -8.12
C THR A 50 -20.45 -9.54 -9.41
N ALA A 51 -20.12 -10.39 -10.36
CA ALA A 51 -20.90 -10.56 -11.58
C ALA A 51 -20.61 -11.92 -12.21
N PRO A 52 -21.60 -12.52 -12.89
CA PRO A 52 -21.38 -13.72 -13.68
C PRO A 52 -20.31 -13.47 -14.76
N PRO A 53 -19.70 -14.53 -15.31
CA PRO A 53 -18.89 -14.42 -16.51
C PRO A 53 -19.73 -13.82 -17.65
N PRO A 54 -19.15 -12.94 -18.49
CA PRO A 54 -19.88 -12.39 -19.61
C PRO A 54 -20.22 -13.51 -20.62
N PRO A 55 -21.40 -13.49 -21.25
CA PRO A 55 -21.82 -14.54 -22.20
C PRO A 55 -20.94 -14.61 -23.45
N GLN A 56 -20.34 -13.48 -23.84
CA GLN A 56 -19.30 -13.42 -24.85
C GLN A 56 -18.15 -12.53 -24.33
N PRO A 57 -16.89 -12.85 -24.64
CA PRO A 57 -15.78 -11.99 -24.28
C PRO A 57 -16.00 -10.59 -24.85
N CYS A 58 -15.76 -9.58 -24.02
CA CYS A 58 -15.64 -8.21 -24.49
C CYS A 58 -14.63 -8.13 -25.64
N PRO A 59 -14.97 -7.49 -26.78
CA PRO A 59 -13.99 -7.21 -27.81
C PRO A 59 -12.80 -6.54 -27.14
N GLN A 60 -11.60 -7.08 -27.36
CA GLN A 60 -10.39 -6.41 -26.88
C GLN A 60 -10.30 -5.06 -27.59
N GLN A 61 -10.81 -4.03 -26.93
CA GLN A 61 -10.35 -2.69 -27.20
C GLN A 61 -8.85 -2.72 -26.87
N ASN A 62 -8.00 -2.13 -27.70
CA ASN A 62 -6.53 -2.06 -27.53
C ASN A 62 -6.13 -1.21 -26.31
N VAL A 63 -6.81 -1.37 -25.18
CA VAL A 63 -6.72 -0.57 -23.97
C VAL A 63 -6.28 -1.50 -22.85
N THR A 64 -4.97 -1.62 -22.71
CA THR A 64 -4.36 -2.26 -21.55
C THR A 64 -3.82 -1.18 -20.63
N PHE A 65 -4.57 -0.84 -19.57
CA PHE A 65 -4.00 -0.04 -18.48
C PHE A 65 -3.19 -0.96 -17.58
N GLN A 66 -1.88 -0.96 -17.80
CA GLN A 66 -0.97 -1.71 -16.96
C GLN A 66 -0.88 -1.09 -15.57
N PHE A 67 -0.91 -1.94 -14.55
CA PHE A 67 -0.61 -1.52 -13.19
C PHE A 67 0.81 -0.94 -13.14
N PRO A 68 1.04 0.21 -12.48
CA PRO A 68 2.36 0.80 -12.39
C PRO A 68 3.25 0.00 -11.42
N GLU A 69 3.86 -1.08 -11.89
CA GLU A 69 4.66 -2.01 -11.08
C GLU A 69 5.85 -1.37 -10.36
N THR A 70 6.34 -0.22 -10.85
CA THR A 70 7.33 0.62 -10.13
C THR A 70 6.91 0.95 -8.69
N LEU A 71 5.61 0.92 -8.37
CA LEU A 71 5.09 1.07 -7.01
C LEU A 71 5.49 -0.07 -6.05
N LEU A 72 5.85 -1.24 -6.60
CA LEU A 72 6.22 -2.45 -5.87
C LEU A 72 7.73 -2.50 -5.57
N GLU A 73 8.54 -1.61 -6.15
CA GLU A 73 10.00 -1.63 -6.02
C GLU A 73 10.49 -1.15 -4.64
N SER A 74 9.68 -0.32 -3.96
CA SER A 74 10.02 0.21 -2.64
C SER A 74 10.02 -0.89 -1.59
N LYS A 75 11.12 -1.04 -0.86
CA LYS A 75 11.22 -1.93 0.31
C LYS A 75 10.80 -1.26 1.62
N ASP A 76 10.48 0.03 1.58
CA ASP A 76 10.02 0.77 2.76
C ASP A 76 8.59 0.35 3.16
N LYS A 77 8.43 -0.11 4.41
CA LYS A 77 7.15 -0.62 4.94
C LYS A 77 6.06 0.44 5.00
N LYS A 78 6.43 1.64 5.42
CA LYS A 78 5.49 2.76 5.52
C LYS A 78 5.03 3.16 4.14
N GLN A 79 5.94 3.13 3.17
CA GLN A 79 5.59 3.41 1.78
C GLN A 79 4.68 2.33 1.20
N ALA A 80 4.93 1.05 1.48
CA ALA A 80 4.02 -0.02 1.09
C ALA A 80 2.61 0.18 1.69
N ALA A 81 2.52 0.60 2.96
CA ALA A 81 1.24 0.91 3.60
C ALA A 81 0.52 2.11 2.96
N ILE A 82 1.24 3.19 2.67
CA ILE A 82 0.67 4.39 2.01
C ILE A 82 0.19 4.05 0.60
N THR A 83 1.00 3.30 -0.16
CA THR A 83 0.62 2.84 -1.51
C THR A 83 -0.63 1.96 -1.44
N THR A 84 -0.68 1.01 -0.50
CA THR A 84 -1.86 0.15 -0.30
C THR A 84 -3.10 0.96 0.02
N LEU A 85 -2.99 1.94 0.93
CA LEU A 85 -4.10 2.84 1.27
C LEU A 85 -4.65 3.56 0.03
N HIS A 86 -3.78 4.16 -0.78
CA HIS A 86 -4.21 4.90 -1.97
C HIS A 86 -4.86 3.99 -3.02
N ILE A 87 -4.30 2.79 -3.27
CA ILE A 87 -4.90 1.82 -4.20
C ILE A 87 -6.32 1.45 -3.73
N LEU A 88 -6.48 1.15 -2.44
CA LEU A 88 -7.76 0.76 -1.88
C LEU A 88 -8.80 1.87 -1.90
N GLN A 89 -8.40 3.12 -1.60
CA GLN A 89 -9.30 4.27 -1.70
C GLN A 89 -9.79 4.48 -3.13
N HIS A 90 -8.90 4.32 -4.12
CA HIS A 90 -9.29 4.41 -5.52
C HIS A 90 -10.20 3.25 -5.97
N LEU A 91 -9.90 2.01 -5.55
CA LEU A 91 -10.76 0.86 -5.82
C LEU A 91 -12.14 1.03 -5.17
N PHE A 92 -12.19 1.47 -3.91
CA PHE A 92 -13.45 1.72 -3.21
C PHE A 92 -14.30 2.75 -3.95
N ASN A 93 -13.72 3.89 -4.32
CA ASN A 93 -14.43 4.94 -5.04
C ASN A 93 -14.92 4.49 -6.41
N MET A 94 -14.16 3.66 -7.11
CA MET A 94 -14.55 3.13 -8.41
C MET A 94 -15.67 2.10 -8.29
N LEU A 95 -15.51 1.11 -7.39
CA LEU A 95 -16.44 -0.02 -7.24
C LEU A 95 -17.72 0.34 -6.50
N SER A 96 -17.76 1.49 -5.81
CA SER A 96 -18.97 2.05 -5.20
C SER A 96 -19.78 2.96 -6.15
N SER A 97 -19.33 3.13 -7.39
CA SER A 97 -20.02 3.97 -8.39
C SER A 97 -21.47 3.53 -8.60
N SER A 98 -22.38 4.50 -8.67
CA SER A 98 -23.78 4.27 -9.08
C SER A 98 -23.94 3.79 -10.52
N HIS A 99 -22.88 3.86 -11.32
CA HIS A 99 -22.88 3.46 -12.73
C HIS A 99 -22.48 1.99 -12.94
N THR A 100 -22.30 1.21 -11.87
CA THR A 100 -22.02 -0.23 -12.02
C THR A 100 -23.16 -0.93 -12.76
N PRO A 101 -22.89 -1.97 -13.58
CA PRO A 101 -23.90 -2.64 -14.38
C PRO A 101 -25.00 -3.30 -13.53
N THR A 102 -26.21 -3.35 -14.06
CA THR A 102 -27.38 -3.96 -13.40
C THR A 102 -27.24 -5.45 -13.12
N HIS A 103 -26.42 -6.17 -13.91
CA HIS A 103 -26.18 -7.59 -13.72
C HIS A 103 -25.17 -7.90 -12.60
N TRP A 104 -24.59 -6.88 -11.96
CA TRP A 104 -23.74 -7.08 -10.80
C TRP A 104 -24.56 -7.53 -9.58
N ILE A 105 -24.03 -8.47 -8.83
CA ILE A 105 -24.66 -9.06 -7.65
C ILE A 105 -24.40 -8.13 -6.45
N ASP A 106 -25.42 -7.38 -6.04
CA ASP A 106 -25.33 -6.35 -4.99
C ASP A 106 -24.73 -6.88 -3.69
N HIS A 107 -25.16 -8.05 -3.22
CA HIS A 107 -24.62 -8.63 -1.98
C HIS A 107 -23.11 -8.89 -2.06
N ALA A 108 -22.63 -9.42 -3.19
CA ALA A 108 -21.20 -9.66 -3.41
C ALA A 108 -20.42 -8.35 -3.53
N ARG A 109 -20.97 -7.35 -4.24
CA ARG A 109 -20.40 -6.00 -4.32
C ARG A 109 -20.29 -5.35 -2.95
N HIS A 110 -21.35 -5.38 -2.14
CA HIS A 110 -21.34 -4.84 -0.78
C HIS A 110 -20.33 -5.56 0.11
N SER A 111 -20.24 -6.89 0.02
CA SER A 111 -19.23 -7.67 0.75
C SER A 111 -17.80 -7.24 0.38
N LEU A 112 -17.54 -7.00 -0.90
CA LEU A 112 -16.24 -6.52 -1.38
C LEU A 112 -15.93 -5.12 -0.84
N LEU A 113 -16.88 -4.18 -0.97
CA LEU A 113 -16.72 -2.81 -0.50
C LEU A 113 -16.50 -2.75 1.03
N ASN A 114 -17.23 -3.56 1.79
CA ASN A 114 -17.05 -3.67 3.24
C ASN A 114 -15.66 -4.19 3.60
N GLN A 115 -15.16 -5.20 2.88
CA GLN A 115 -13.81 -5.71 3.11
C GLN A 115 -12.74 -4.63 2.84
N ILE A 116 -12.87 -3.90 1.73
CA ILE A 116 -11.96 -2.81 1.37
C ILE A 116 -12.01 -1.71 2.44
N GLN A 117 -13.22 -1.25 2.80
CA GLN A 117 -13.41 -0.18 3.78
C GLN A 117 -12.85 -0.54 5.15
N HIS A 118 -13.07 -1.78 5.60
CA HIS A 118 -12.52 -2.26 6.86
C HIS A 118 -10.99 -2.23 6.84
N TYR A 119 -10.37 -2.68 5.75
CA TYR A 119 -8.91 -2.66 5.61
C TYR A 119 -8.35 -1.23 5.55
N ILE A 120 -9.01 -0.32 4.83
CA ILE A 120 -8.69 1.11 4.81
C ILE A 120 -8.69 1.66 6.24
N TYR A 121 -9.75 1.39 7.01
CA TYR A 121 -9.87 1.85 8.39
C TYR A 121 -8.68 1.40 9.25
N HIS A 122 -8.30 0.12 9.17
CA HIS A 122 -7.16 -0.39 9.95
C HIS A 122 -5.82 0.21 9.53
N LEU A 123 -5.59 0.43 8.24
CA LEU A 123 -4.41 1.16 7.75
C LEU A 123 -4.39 2.59 8.30
N GLU A 124 -5.53 3.29 8.31
CA GLU A 124 -5.62 4.65 8.83
C GLU A 124 -5.33 4.74 10.32
N GLN A 125 -5.84 3.80 11.12
CA GLN A 125 -5.51 3.70 12.54
C GLN A 125 -4.00 3.48 12.75
N CYS A 126 -3.38 2.60 11.97
CA CYS A 126 -1.93 2.40 12.06
C CYS A 126 -1.14 3.69 11.82
N PHE A 127 -1.56 4.55 10.88
CA PHE A 127 -0.89 5.84 10.66
C PHE A 127 -1.09 6.82 11.81
N VAL A 128 -2.25 6.79 12.48
CA VAL A 128 -2.56 7.63 13.64
C VAL A 128 -1.70 7.23 14.83
N ASP A 129 -1.64 5.94 15.16
CA ASP A 129 -0.86 5.40 16.28
C ASP A 129 0.64 5.70 16.15
N GLN A 130 1.14 5.81 14.92
CA GLN A 130 2.53 6.13 14.62
C GLN A 130 2.83 7.65 14.64
N GLY A 131 1.86 8.51 14.94
CA GLY A 131 2.03 9.97 14.89
C GLY A 131 2.28 10.51 13.48
N THR A 132 2.03 9.70 12.45
CA THR A 132 2.41 9.97 11.05
C THR A 132 1.29 10.58 10.21
N ARG A 133 0.26 11.17 10.84
CA ARG A 133 -0.90 11.74 10.13
C ARG A 133 -0.50 12.78 9.07
N SER A 134 0.54 13.56 9.33
CA SER A 134 1.13 14.54 8.39
C SER A 134 2.05 13.91 7.32
N GLN A 135 2.47 12.66 7.51
CA GLN A 135 3.42 11.92 6.67
C GLN A 135 2.77 10.83 5.81
N ARG A 136 1.43 10.87 5.61
CA ARG A 136 0.72 10.04 4.62
C ARG A 136 1.12 10.35 3.16
N ARG A 137 2.02 11.31 2.93
CA ARG A 137 2.61 11.57 1.60
C ARG A 137 3.74 10.58 1.36
N GLY A 138 3.47 9.57 0.54
CA GLY A 138 4.55 8.78 -0.07
C GLY A 138 5.37 9.62 -1.06
N PRO A 139 6.39 9.05 -1.75
CA PRO A 139 7.07 9.71 -2.84
C PRO A 139 6.02 10.32 -3.77
N ARG A 140 6.17 11.61 -4.03
CA ARG A 140 5.24 12.38 -4.87
C ARG A 140 4.98 11.66 -6.19
N ASN A 141 6.00 11.01 -6.74
CA ASN A 141 5.95 10.24 -7.97
C ASN A 141 5.03 9.02 -7.85
N SER A 142 5.11 8.23 -6.78
CA SER A 142 4.24 7.06 -6.56
C SER A 142 2.77 7.44 -6.46
N HIS A 143 2.45 8.51 -5.72
CA HIS A 143 1.08 9.02 -5.61
C HIS A 143 0.57 9.58 -6.96
N LEU A 144 1.41 10.26 -7.73
CA LEU A 144 1.03 10.75 -9.06
C LEU A 144 0.80 9.59 -10.05
N SER A 145 1.62 8.55 -10.02
CA SER A 145 1.48 7.37 -10.87
C SER A 145 0.17 6.64 -10.60
N ILE A 146 -0.18 6.40 -9.33
CA ILE A 146 -1.43 5.72 -8.99
C ILE A 146 -2.66 6.56 -9.36
N LYS A 147 -2.60 7.87 -9.11
CA LYS A 147 -3.66 8.80 -9.50
C LYS A 147 -3.84 8.83 -11.03
N LYS A 148 -2.74 8.82 -11.79
CA LYS A 148 -2.76 8.79 -13.26
C LYS A 148 -3.40 7.49 -13.75
N TYR A 149 -3.01 6.35 -13.19
CA TYR A 149 -3.57 5.03 -13.51
C TYR A 149 -5.09 4.99 -13.35
N PHE A 150 -5.60 5.36 -12.16
CA PHE A 150 -7.04 5.34 -11.91
C PHE A 150 -7.82 6.40 -12.70
N ARG A 151 -7.20 7.54 -12.99
CA ARG A 151 -7.81 8.54 -13.89
C ARG A 151 -7.98 7.99 -15.31
N SER A 152 -7.01 7.24 -15.83
CA SER A 152 -7.14 6.62 -17.15
C SER A 152 -8.31 5.62 -17.21
N ILE A 153 -8.51 4.83 -16.14
CA ILE A 153 -9.65 3.91 -16.02
C ILE A 153 -10.97 4.68 -15.97
N HIS A 154 -11.04 5.76 -15.19
CA HIS A 154 -12.25 6.58 -15.13
C HIS A 154 -12.59 7.20 -16.49
N ASN A 155 -11.58 7.73 -17.18
CA ASN A 155 -11.76 8.26 -18.53
C ASN A 155 -12.26 7.16 -19.46
N PHE A 156 -11.69 5.95 -19.42
CA PHE A 156 -12.16 4.83 -20.24
C PHE A 156 -13.62 4.48 -20.00
N LEU A 157 -14.08 4.46 -18.74
CA LEU A 157 -15.49 4.26 -18.41
C LEU A 157 -16.37 5.33 -19.05
N GLN A 158 -15.97 6.60 -18.97
CA GLN A 158 -16.69 7.73 -19.59
C GLN A 158 -16.77 7.60 -21.11
N HIS A 159 -15.66 7.31 -21.78
CA HIS A 159 -15.62 7.16 -23.24
C HIS A 159 -16.46 5.97 -23.73
N ASN A 160 -16.64 4.95 -22.89
CA ASN A 160 -17.45 3.77 -23.20
C ASN A 160 -18.85 3.82 -22.56
N ASN A 161 -19.33 5.02 -22.19
CA ASN A 161 -20.68 5.25 -21.65
C ASN A 161 -21.04 4.31 -20.48
N TYR A 162 -20.06 3.95 -19.65
CA TYR A 162 -20.24 3.03 -18.52
C TYR A 162 -20.90 1.70 -18.91
N SER A 163 -20.68 1.22 -20.14
CA SER A 163 -21.26 -0.04 -20.63
C SER A 163 -20.86 -1.24 -19.77
N ALA A 164 -21.68 -2.28 -19.78
CA ALA A 164 -21.40 -3.56 -19.11
C ALA A 164 -19.99 -4.07 -19.47
N CYS A 165 -19.63 -3.98 -20.74
CA CYS A 165 -18.33 -4.43 -21.22
C CYS A 165 -17.15 -3.59 -20.69
N ALA A 166 -17.32 -2.26 -20.57
CA ALA A 166 -16.31 -1.41 -19.94
C ALA A 166 -16.08 -1.78 -18.46
N TRP A 167 -17.14 -2.19 -17.77
CA TRP A 167 -17.05 -2.67 -16.39
C TRP A 167 -16.40 -4.05 -16.26
N ASP A 168 -16.49 -4.92 -17.26
CA ASP A 168 -15.72 -6.16 -17.28
C ASP A 168 -14.22 -5.88 -17.34
N HIS A 169 -13.77 -4.89 -18.12
CA HIS A 169 -12.38 -4.42 -18.08
C HIS A 169 -11.99 -3.85 -16.71
N VAL A 170 -12.88 -3.11 -16.06
CA VAL A 170 -12.66 -2.63 -14.69
C VAL A 170 -12.46 -3.79 -13.71
N ARG A 171 -13.25 -4.87 -13.82
CA ARG A 171 -13.05 -6.08 -12.99
C ARG A 171 -11.67 -6.68 -13.23
N LEU A 172 -11.17 -6.71 -14.46
CA LEU A 172 -9.81 -7.19 -14.77
C LEU A 172 -8.73 -6.29 -14.13
N TRP A 173 -8.84 -4.97 -14.25
CA TRP A 173 -7.88 -4.06 -13.63
C TRP A 173 -7.92 -4.07 -12.10
N ALA A 174 -9.11 -4.20 -11.52
CA ALA A 174 -9.27 -4.41 -10.08
C ALA A 174 -8.65 -5.74 -9.64
N HIS A 175 -8.84 -6.81 -10.42
CA HIS A 175 -8.21 -8.11 -10.17
C HIS A 175 -6.68 -7.99 -10.16
N ASP A 176 -6.09 -7.30 -11.14
CA ASP A 176 -4.64 -7.07 -11.17
C ASP A 176 -4.15 -6.25 -9.97
N CYS A 177 -4.90 -5.21 -9.56
CA CYS A 177 -4.60 -4.47 -8.34
C CYS A 177 -4.58 -5.38 -7.10
N PHE A 178 -5.59 -6.24 -6.91
CA PHE A 178 -5.62 -7.19 -5.78
C PHE A 178 -4.48 -8.21 -5.84
N ARG A 179 -4.08 -8.65 -7.04
CA ARG A 179 -2.93 -9.54 -7.23
C ARG A 179 -1.63 -8.86 -6.76
N HIS A 180 -1.38 -7.63 -7.21
CA HIS A 180 -0.17 -6.88 -6.81
C HIS A 180 -0.19 -6.41 -5.35
N MET A 181 -1.38 -6.24 -4.75
CA MET A 181 -1.48 -5.88 -3.33
C MET A 181 -0.94 -6.96 -2.40
N ASP A 182 -0.95 -8.24 -2.77
CA ASP A 182 -0.29 -9.28 -1.97
C ASP A 182 1.21 -8.97 -1.75
N THR A 183 1.89 -8.44 -2.77
CA THR A 183 3.29 -8.01 -2.67
C THR A 183 3.46 -6.87 -1.66
N LEU A 184 2.64 -5.82 -1.76
CA LEU A 184 2.68 -4.67 -0.84
C LEU A 184 2.40 -5.11 0.60
N ILE A 185 1.42 -5.99 0.79
CA ILE A 185 1.06 -6.54 2.09
C ILE A 185 2.20 -7.37 2.70
N ARG A 186 2.90 -8.17 1.89
CA ARG A 186 4.10 -8.89 2.35
C ARG A 186 5.22 -7.96 2.74
N GLN A 187 5.45 -6.88 1.98
CA GLN A 187 6.47 -5.88 2.29
C GLN A 187 6.21 -5.22 3.65
N MET A 188 4.95 -4.84 3.93
CA MET A 188 4.54 -4.30 5.24
C MET A 188 4.86 -5.23 6.41
N LYS A 189 4.73 -6.55 6.22
CA LYS A 189 4.93 -7.57 7.27
C LYS A 189 6.38 -7.96 7.54
N SER A 190 7.27 -7.80 6.56
CA SER A 190 8.61 -8.38 6.60
C SER A 190 9.41 -7.96 7.85
N ARG A 191 10.01 -8.90 8.59
CA ARG A 191 10.80 -8.62 9.82
C ARG A 191 12.26 -8.25 9.55
N ALA A 192 12.72 -8.30 8.30
CA ALA A 192 14.12 -8.07 7.98
C ALA A 192 14.51 -6.59 8.23
N PRO A 193 15.60 -6.30 8.96
CA PRO A 193 16.28 -5.01 8.87
C PRO A 193 16.73 -4.82 7.42
N LEU A 194 16.33 -3.72 6.80
CA LEU A 194 16.78 -3.39 5.45
C LEU A 194 18.29 -3.13 5.54
N THR A 195 19.07 -3.98 4.88
CA THR A 195 20.52 -3.80 4.79
C THR A 195 20.80 -2.43 4.20
N ALA A 196 21.53 -1.61 4.94
CA ALA A 196 22.04 -0.34 4.46
C ALA A 196 22.76 -0.59 3.14
N SER A 197 22.40 0.19 2.11
CA SER A 197 23.09 0.21 0.83
C SER A 197 24.57 0.47 1.12
N SER A 198 25.40 -0.57 0.98
CA SER A 198 26.84 -0.43 1.02
C SER A 198 27.23 0.35 -0.23
N LYS A 199 27.31 1.68 -0.09
CA LYS A 199 28.15 2.48 -0.97
C LYS A 199 29.55 1.91 -0.80
N ARG A 200 30.00 1.10 -1.76
CA ARG A 200 31.42 0.82 -1.93
C ARG A 200 32.09 2.18 -2.10
N LEU A 201 32.77 2.61 -1.05
CA LEU A 201 33.71 3.71 -1.12
C LEU A 201 34.89 3.17 -1.94
N ASN A 202 34.98 3.58 -3.20
CA ASN A 202 36.22 3.50 -3.94
C ASN A 202 37.27 4.25 -3.12
N THR A 203 38.36 3.58 -2.75
CA THR A 203 39.58 4.27 -2.40
C THR A 203 40.73 3.61 -3.13
N GLN A 204 41.52 4.51 -3.67
CA GLN A 204 42.64 4.46 -4.59
C GLN A 204 43.81 3.60 -4.10
#